data_AF-I2CQC2-F1
#
_entry.id   AF-I2CQC2-F1
#
_cell.length_a   1.000
_cell.length_b   1.000
_cell.length_c   1.000
_cell.angle_alpha   90.00
_cell.angle_beta   90.00
_cell.angle_gamma   90.00
#
_symmetry.space_group_name_H-M   'P 1'
#
loop_
_entity.id
_entity.type
_entity.pdbx_description
1 polymer ?
#
loop_
_entity_poly.entity_id
_entity_poly.type
_entity_poly.pdbx_seq_one_letter_code
_entity_poly.pdbx_strand_id
1 'polypeptide(L)'
;MGEDKGRPPDEGEGEAEEYYEWITDLRESERYWRGWFRGLSLAFLALPAPKLLVLAGYSLLESDRELCSAQMQGAFEVQFMQGGGHALHEDFPQAWARILYRFLRWNGV
;
A
#
# COMPACT_ATOMS: atom_id res chain seq x y z
N MET A 1 -26.17 -65.12 10.24
CA MET A 1 -25.55 -64.88 11.55
C MET A 1 -24.12 -64.46 11.29
N GLY A 2 -23.79 -63.19 11.53
CA GLY A 2 -22.51 -62.58 11.15
C GLY A 2 -22.58 -61.05 11.12
N GLU A 3 -22.99 -60.50 12.27
CA GLU A 3 -22.66 -59.18 12.84
C GLU A 3 -22.56 -57.94 11.93
N ASP A 4 -23.66 -57.19 11.93
CA ASP A 4 -23.75 -55.76 11.71
C ASP A 4 -22.87 -55.02 12.74
N LYS A 5 -21.74 -54.45 12.31
CA LYS A 5 -20.97 -53.50 13.12
C LYS A 5 -21.46 -52.10 12.77
N GLY A 6 -22.44 -51.65 13.55
CA GLY A 6 -22.97 -50.30 13.51
C GLY A 6 -21.86 -49.25 13.50
N ARG A 7 -21.98 -48.31 12.56
CA ARG A 7 -21.25 -47.04 12.60
C ARG A 7 -21.63 -46.33 13.91
N PRO A 8 -20.68 -45.94 14.78
CA PRO A 8 -21.03 -45.06 15.88
C PRO A 8 -21.43 -43.70 15.30
N PRO A 9 -22.54 -43.10 15.74
CA PRO A 9 -22.78 -41.69 15.52
C PRO A 9 -21.91 -40.97 16.55
N ASP A 10 -20.71 -40.53 16.15
CA ASP A 10 -20.01 -39.52 16.94
C ASP A 10 -20.42 -38.16 16.39
N GLU A 11 -21.53 -37.68 16.94
CA GLU A 11 -21.94 -36.28 16.93
C GLU A 11 -20.91 -35.50 17.77
N GLY A 12 -19.72 -35.31 17.20
CA GLY A 12 -18.83 -34.25 17.61
C GLY A 12 -19.22 -33.02 16.80
N GLU A 13 -19.84 -32.03 17.45
CA GLU A 13 -19.86 -30.65 16.97
C GLU A 13 -18.40 -30.24 16.78
N GLY A 14 -17.88 -30.44 15.57
CA GLY A 14 -16.55 -30.01 15.21
C GLY A 14 -16.51 -28.50 15.34
N GLU A 15 -15.82 -28.01 16.37
CA GLU A 15 -15.41 -26.62 16.48
C GLU A 15 -14.93 -26.20 15.09
N ALA A 16 -15.61 -25.24 14.47
CA ALA A 16 -15.18 -24.74 13.18
C ALA A 16 -13.76 -24.22 13.38
N GLU A 17 -12.77 -24.91 12.82
CA GLU A 17 -11.39 -24.44 12.83
C GLU A 17 -11.39 -23.08 12.12
N GLU A 18 -11.29 -21.99 12.88
CA GLU A 18 -11.22 -20.65 12.33
C GLU A 18 -9.88 -20.51 11.61
N TYR A 19 -9.91 -20.63 10.28
CA TYR A 19 -8.75 -20.37 9.43
C TYR A 19 -8.76 -18.91 8.98
N TYR A 20 -7.58 -18.30 8.98
CA TYR A 20 -7.38 -16.99 8.38
C TYR A 20 -7.28 -17.13 6.86
N GLU A 21 -8.07 -16.34 6.15
CA GLU A 21 -7.93 -16.15 4.71
C GLU A 21 -7.64 -14.69 4.37
N TRP A 22 -7.01 -14.47 3.21
CA TRP A 22 -6.86 -13.12 2.67
C TRP A 22 -8.24 -12.59 2.30
N ILE A 23 -8.54 -11.36 2.72
CA ILE A 23 -9.83 -10.70 2.41
C ILE A 23 -10.09 -10.66 0.90
N THR A 24 -9.03 -10.50 0.09
CA THR A 24 -9.12 -10.39 -1.37
C THR A 24 -7.89 -11.02 -2.04
N ASP A 25 -8.10 -11.77 -3.13
CA ASP A 25 -7.00 -12.17 -4.02
C ASP A 25 -6.57 -11.01 -4.92
N LEU A 26 -5.50 -10.32 -4.51
CA LEU A 26 -4.96 -9.18 -5.25
C LEU A 26 -4.48 -9.57 -6.67
N ARG A 27 -4.13 -10.84 -6.92
CA ARG A 27 -3.62 -11.28 -8.23
C ARG A 27 -4.66 -11.20 -9.33
N GLU A 28 -5.95 -11.36 -9.00
CA GLU A 28 -7.02 -11.20 -9.99
C GLU A 28 -7.11 -9.77 -10.58
N SER A 29 -6.53 -8.79 -9.87
CA SER A 29 -6.46 -7.41 -10.32
C SER A 29 -5.25 -7.12 -11.24
N GLU A 30 -4.37 -8.08 -11.48
CA GLU A 30 -3.12 -7.91 -12.27
C GLU A 30 -3.37 -7.27 -13.64
N ARG A 31 -4.45 -7.69 -14.31
CA ARG A 31 -4.88 -7.15 -15.61
C ARG A 31 -5.06 -5.62 -15.62
N TYR A 32 -5.28 -5.00 -14.46
CA TYR A 32 -5.47 -3.55 -14.33
C TYR A 32 -4.20 -2.79 -13.93
N TRP A 33 -3.18 -3.46 -13.39
CA TRP A 33 -2.00 -2.80 -12.80
C TRP A 33 -1.29 -1.89 -13.80
N ARG A 34 -1.14 -2.35 -15.05
CA ARG A 34 -0.54 -1.53 -16.11
C ARG A 34 -1.28 -0.22 -16.32
N GLY A 35 -2.61 -0.24 -16.23
CA GLY A 35 -3.45 0.95 -16.37
C GLY A 35 -3.32 1.91 -15.18
N TRP A 36 -3.10 1.39 -13.97
CA TRP A 36 -2.92 2.21 -12.77
C TRP A 36 -1.60 3.00 -12.79
N PHE A 37 -0.52 2.38 -13.25
CA PHE A 37 0.82 2.97 -13.16
C PHE A 37 1.30 3.66 -14.45
N ARG A 38 0.79 3.27 -15.62
CA ARG A 38 1.24 3.88 -16.89
C ARG A 38 0.86 5.36 -16.94
N GLY A 39 1.88 6.22 -16.96
CA GLY A 39 1.70 7.68 -17.02
C GLY A 39 1.31 8.32 -15.68
N LEU A 40 1.34 7.57 -14.57
CA LEU A 40 1.02 8.09 -13.24
C LEU A 40 1.92 9.27 -12.85
N SER A 41 3.22 9.18 -13.16
CA SER A 41 4.20 10.22 -12.87
C SER A 41 3.87 11.53 -13.58
N LEU A 42 3.64 11.50 -14.89
CA LEU A 42 3.17 12.67 -15.65
C LEU A 42 1.83 13.20 -15.14
N ALA A 43 0.88 12.31 -14.83
CA ALA A 43 -0.43 12.70 -14.32
C ALA A 43 -0.32 13.41 -12.96
N PHE A 44 0.54 12.91 -12.06
CA PHE A 44 0.86 13.56 -10.79
C PHE A 44 1.48 14.95 -11.01
N LEU A 45 2.46 15.06 -11.91
CA LEU A 45 3.13 16.33 -12.19
C LEU A 45 2.20 17.38 -12.82
N ALA A 46 1.22 16.94 -13.63
CA ALA A 46 0.27 17.83 -14.29
C ALA A 46 -0.76 18.48 -13.34
N LEU A 47 -0.92 17.99 -12.11
CA LEU A 47 -1.91 18.54 -11.17
C LEU A 47 -1.53 19.97 -10.74
N PRO A 48 -2.43 20.96 -10.90
CA PRO A 48 -2.19 22.36 -10.54
C PRO A 48 -2.43 22.61 -9.05
N ALA A 49 -1.78 21.82 -8.20
CA ALA A 49 -1.86 21.91 -6.75
C ALA A 49 -0.47 21.73 -6.11
N PRO A 50 -0.29 22.16 -4.85
CA PRO A 50 0.83 21.72 -4.03
C PRO A 50 0.83 20.20 -3.94
N LYS A 51 2.01 19.59 -4.06
CA LYS A 51 2.19 18.15 -4.13
C LYS A 51 3.25 17.70 -3.13
N LEU A 52 2.98 16.56 -2.49
CA LEU A 52 3.89 15.91 -1.57
C LEU A 52 4.07 14.45 -2.00
N LEU A 53 5.31 14.01 -2.10
CA LEU A 53 5.65 12.61 -2.34
C LEU A 53 6.49 12.09 -1.16
N VAL A 54 6.00 11.05 -0.49
CA VAL A 54 6.70 10.42 0.65
C VAL A 54 7.15 9.02 0.24
N LEU A 55 8.45 8.74 0.38
CA LEU A 55 9.07 7.52 -0.12
C LEU A 55 9.85 6.80 0.99
N ALA A 56 9.87 5.45 0.93
CA ALA A 56 10.59 4.62 1.89
C ALA A 56 12.12 4.68 1.71
N GLY A 57 12.57 5.13 0.56
CA GLY A 57 13.98 5.23 0.22
C GLY A 57 14.21 6.08 -1.01
N TYR A 58 15.44 6.55 -1.15
CA TYR A 58 15.84 7.44 -2.23
C TYR A 58 15.83 6.75 -3.60
N SER A 59 16.19 5.48 -3.65
CA SER A 59 16.21 4.66 -4.87
C SER A 59 14.86 4.55 -5.57
N LEU A 60 13.74 4.71 -4.85
CA LEU A 60 12.39 4.73 -5.43
C LEU A 60 12.20 5.94 -6.35
N LEU A 61 12.74 7.10 -5.96
CA LEU A 61 12.69 8.30 -6.80
C LEU A 61 13.64 8.17 -7.99
N GLU A 62 14.84 7.63 -7.78
CA GLU A 62 15.83 7.47 -8.86
C GLU A 62 15.37 6.50 -9.95
N SER A 63 14.49 5.56 -9.63
CA SER A 63 13.91 4.64 -10.62
C SER A 63 12.97 5.33 -11.62
N ASP A 64 12.48 6.54 -11.30
CA ASP A 64 11.59 7.32 -12.14
C ASP A 64 12.26 8.63 -12.61
N ARG A 65 12.68 8.63 -13.87
CA ARG A 65 13.39 9.76 -14.48
C ARG A 65 12.55 11.05 -14.50
N GLU A 66 11.24 10.94 -14.71
CA GLU A 66 10.35 12.11 -14.83
C GLU A 66 10.18 12.76 -13.46
N LEU A 67 9.91 11.96 -12.42
CA LEU A 67 9.80 12.44 -11.05
C LEU A 67 11.13 13.00 -10.54
N CYS A 68 12.26 12.34 -10.83
CA CYS A 68 13.58 12.83 -10.45
C CYS A 68 13.88 14.20 -11.08
N SER A 69 13.68 14.34 -12.40
CA SER A 69 13.88 15.63 -13.08
C SER A 69 12.97 16.74 -12.55
N ALA A 70 11.70 16.43 -12.28
CA ALA A 70 10.73 17.41 -11.77
C ALA A 70 11.02 17.80 -10.31
N GLN A 71 11.48 16.85 -9.48
CA GLN A 71 11.93 17.12 -8.12
C GLN A 71 13.13 18.06 -8.11
N MET A 72 14.11 17.85 -9.00
CA MET A 72 15.26 18.75 -9.15
C MET A 72 14.86 20.17 -9.58
N GLN A 73 13.71 20.34 -10.23
CA GLN A 73 13.13 21.64 -10.60
C GLN A 73 12.23 22.23 -9.49
N GLY A 74 12.06 21.54 -8.36
CA GLY A 74 11.22 22.00 -7.25
C GLY A 74 9.71 21.89 -7.52
N ALA A 75 9.27 21.01 -8.43
CA ALA A 75 7.86 20.89 -8.82
C ALA A 75 6.94 20.31 -7.72
N PHE A 76 7.50 19.65 -6.70
CA PHE A 76 6.79 19.07 -5.57
C PHE A 76 7.73 18.90 -4.36
N GLU A 77 7.15 18.78 -3.15
CA GLU A 77 7.91 18.44 -1.94
C GLU A 77 8.14 16.93 -1.87
N VAL A 78 9.36 16.50 -1.55
CA VAL A 78 9.68 15.08 -1.33
C VAL A 78 10.20 14.86 0.10
N GLN A 79 9.72 13.79 0.74
CA GLN A 79 10.17 13.36 2.07
C GLN A 79 10.55 11.88 2.02
N PHE A 80 11.63 11.52 2.74
CA PHE A 80 12.12 10.15 2.81
C PHE A 80 11.99 9.60 4.22
N MET A 81 11.35 8.43 4.36
CA MET A 81 11.24 7.67 5.61
C MET A 81 12.06 6.38 5.47
N GLN A 82 13.36 6.50 5.67
CA GLN A 82 14.26 5.36 5.52
C GLN A 82 13.97 4.25 6.53
N GLY A 83 14.01 3.01 6.06
CA GLY A 83 13.79 1.81 6.88
C GLY A 83 12.33 1.36 6.99
N GLY A 84 11.39 2.04 6.32
CA GLY A 84 10.00 1.60 6.21
C GLY A 84 9.77 0.62 5.07
N GLY A 85 8.68 -0.12 5.15
CA GLY A 85 8.20 -1.00 4.10
C GLY A 85 7.28 -0.28 3.12
N HIS A 86 6.22 -0.97 2.70
CA HIS A 86 5.24 -0.43 1.75
C HIS A 86 4.24 0.53 2.41
N ALA A 87 3.83 0.26 3.66
CA ALA A 87 2.81 1.02 4.36
C ALA A 87 3.45 2.00 5.37
N LEU A 88 4.16 3.02 4.86
CA LEU A 88 4.89 3.99 5.70
C LEU A 88 4.05 4.69 6.77
N HIS A 89 2.75 4.86 6.51
CA HIS A 89 1.83 5.47 7.47
C HIS A 89 1.51 4.54 8.65
N GLU A 90 1.60 3.22 8.48
CA GLU A 90 1.50 2.22 9.55
C GLU A 90 2.83 2.01 10.26
N ASP A 91 3.93 2.00 9.51
CA ASP A 91 5.29 1.81 10.06
C ASP A 91 5.72 3.01 10.93
N PHE A 92 5.44 4.24 10.45
CA PHE A 92 5.88 5.49 11.09
C PHE A 92 4.74 6.50 11.27
N PRO A 93 3.67 6.17 12.00
CA PRO A 93 2.45 6.98 12.07
C PRO A 93 2.71 8.41 12.58
N GLN A 94 3.62 8.55 13.56
CA GLN A 94 3.96 9.86 14.12
C GLN A 94 4.77 10.73 13.15
N ALA A 95 5.71 10.13 12.42
CA ALA A 95 6.48 10.84 11.42
C ALA A 95 5.60 11.25 10.23
N TRP A 96 4.68 10.36 9.83
CA TRP A 96 3.67 10.59 8.81
C TRP A 96 2.77 11.77 9.16
N ALA A 97 2.16 11.76 10.35
CA ALA A 97 1.31 12.85 10.82
C ALA A 97 2.05 14.19 10.83
N ARG A 98 3.32 14.22 11.27
CA ARG A 98 4.14 15.43 11.29
C ARG A 98 4.44 15.96 9.88
N ILE A 99 4.76 15.09 8.93
CA ILE A 99 5.00 15.46 7.54
C ILE A 99 3.72 16.04 6.91
N LEU A 100 2.58 15.39 7.12
CA LEU A 100 1.29 15.89 6.64
C LEU A 100 0.94 17.26 7.26
N TYR A 101 1.04 17.38 8.59
CA TYR A 101 0.76 18.64 9.28
C TYR A 101 1.65 19.78 8.75
N ARG A 102 2.94 19.50 8.56
CA ARG A 102 3.89 20.45 7.98
C ARG A 102 3.43 20.90 6.60
N PHE A 103 3.15 19.95 5.72
CA PHE A 103 2.76 20.22 4.34
C PHE A 103 1.48 21.04 4.26
N LEU A 104 0.44 20.67 5.01
CA LEU A 104 -0.84 21.39 5.03
C LEU A 104 -0.66 22.82 5.55
N ARG A 105 0.02 22.98 6.68
CA ARG A 105 0.26 24.30 7.29
C ARG A 105 1.02 25.26 6.37
N TRP A 106 2.02 24.76 5.63
CA TRP A 106 2.83 25.60 4.74
C TRP A 106 2.13 25.95 3.43
N ASN A 107 1.20 25.10 2.98
CA ASN A 107 0.46 25.31 1.73
C ASN A 107 -0.93 25.95 1.94
N GLY A 108 -1.28 26.28 3.19
CA GLY A 108 -2.52 26.99 3.52
C GLY A 108 -3.79 26.17 3.30
N VAL A 109 -3.69 24.84 3.47
CA VAL A 109 -4.82 23.89 3.41
C VAL A 109 -5.31 23.57 4.81
#